data_AF-A0A965IT17-F1
#
_entry.id   AF-A0A965IT17-F1
#
_cell.length_a   1.000
_cell.length_b   1.000
_cell.length_c   1.000
_cell.angle_alpha   90.00
_cell.angle_beta   90.00
_cell.angle_gamma   90.00
#
_symmetry.space_group_name_H-M   'P 1'
#
loop_
_entity.id
_entity.type
_entity.pdbx_description
1 polymer ?
#
loop_
_entity_poly.entity_id
_entity_poly.type
_entity_poly.pdbx_seq_one_letter_code
_entity_poly.pdbx_strand_id
1 'polypeptide(L)'
;MLQSSAAAQTGFPLVEGSQSVARFVLQDAAAPMQWDAYGAMSTHSGGSYREGERAIVMRVRRLARAPLAFGMPTTQVPDPGLFGPGSATWEVTGDASAGVGGIRALLLQALHPSAMATVDRLSDYRRSTWGRLLRTAEYVGMTCFGTTDEADRTAGHVRALHERLGILDTSELLWVHAALIDSVLDSYLRTHPDAPADFGDRYINEQRLAATLVGIDEDDVFATMDELKNYLEAMRPTLAVTPPAMTAADALLVPWMPWFIRWLTPAVPFWRYMMTASFICLPLWVQNAYAESLDDVSPAMRRLILNACKGTDEQRLQRADRRIRLIRKMAMASPAFARIGPHVSAAYQRLGMRAADHH
;
A
#
# COMPACT_ATOMS: atom_id res chain seq x y z
N MET A 1 -21.90 -61.47 35.24
CA MET A 1 -23.25 -61.14 35.75
C MET A 1 -23.57 -59.76 35.19
N LEU A 2 -24.20 -59.55 34.02
CA LEU A 2 -25.48 -60.02 33.46
C LEU A 2 -26.70 -59.83 34.37
N GLN A 3 -27.64 -59.03 33.82
CA GLN A 3 -29.09 -58.83 34.06
C GLN A 3 -29.45 -57.41 34.58
N SER A 4 -30.10 -56.53 33.78
CA SER A 4 -31.52 -56.53 33.29
C SER A 4 -32.49 -56.20 34.45
N SER A 5 -33.51 -55.33 34.41
CA SER A 5 -34.25 -54.53 33.42
C SER A 5 -35.25 -53.62 34.19
N ALA A 6 -35.67 -52.49 33.61
CA ALA A 6 -37.05 -51.90 33.59
C ALA A 6 -36.96 -50.37 33.38
N ALA A 7 -37.13 -49.82 32.17
CA ALA A 7 -38.36 -49.64 31.38
C ALA A 7 -39.36 -48.62 31.96
N ALA A 8 -39.35 -47.41 31.41
CA ALA A 8 -40.55 -46.58 31.24
C ALA A 8 -40.46 -45.90 29.85
N GLN A 9 -41.32 -46.36 28.94
CA GLN A 9 -41.58 -45.77 27.63
C GLN A 9 -42.54 -44.59 27.78
N THR A 10 -42.26 -43.47 27.11
CA THR A 10 -43.31 -42.62 26.52
C THR A 10 -42.78 -42.06 25.19
N GLY A 11 -43.65 -42.09 24.18
CA GLY A 11 -43.30 -42.05 22.76
C GLY A 11 -42.83 -40.71 22.20
N PHE A 12 -42.14 -40.83 21.06
CA PHE A 12 -41.84 -39.76 20.10
C PHE A 12 -43.13 -39.15 19.51
N PRO A 13 -43.07 -37.89 19.04
CA PRO A 13 -42.84 -37.74 17.60
C PRO A 13 -41.59 -36.91 17.29
N LEU A 14 -40.88 -37.33 16.25
CA LEU A 14 -39.86 -36.57 15.55
C LEU A 14 -40.45 -35.25 15.07
N VAL A 15 -39.95 -34.13 15.60
CA VAL A 15 -40.09 -32.82 14.94
C VAL A 15 -38.74 -32.52 14.29
N GLU A 16 -38.71 -32.70 12.98
CA GLU A 16 -37.71 -32.16 12.07
C GLU A 16 -37.59 -30.65 12.31
N GLY A 17 -36.43 -30.20 12.82
CA GLY A 17 -36.23 -28.77 13.07
C GLY A 17 -34.86 -28.36 13.58
N SER A 18 -33.93 -29.29 13.80
CA SER A 18 -32.62 -29.00 14.41
C SER A 18 -31.42 -29.31 13.50
N GLN A 19 -31.61 -29.25 12.18
CA GLN A 19 -30.50 -29.15 11.21
C GLN A 19 -30.45 -27.81 10.46
N SER A 20 -31.38 -26.88 10.74
CA SER A 20 -31.48 -25.60 10.02
C SER A 20 -30.85 -24.41 10.74
N VAL A 21 -30.54 -24.50 12.04
CA VAL A 21 -29.94 -23.38 12.79
C VAL A 21 -28.40 -23.49 12.87
N ALA A 22 -27.87 -24.71 12.89
CA ALA A 22 -26.42 -24.96 12.80
C ALA A 22 -25.84 -24.76 11.38
N ARG A 23 -26.69 -24.70 10.34
CA ARG A 23 -26.30 -24.30 8.98
C ARG A 23 -26.36 -22.79 8.75
N PHE A 24 -27.26 -22.08 9.43
CA PHE A 24 -27.43 -20.63 9.25
C PHE A 24 -26.32 -19.82 9.92
N VAL A 25 -25.72 -20.31 11.01
CA VAL A 25 -24.62 -19.63 11.74
C VAL A 25 -23.23 -19.93 11.15
N LEU A 26 -23.10 -20.90 10.24
CA LEU A 26 -21.83 -21.29 9.60
C LEU A 26 -21.79 -21.08 8.09
N GLN A 27 -22.84 -20.54 7.46
CA GLN A 27 -22.86 -20.23 6.02
C GLN A 27 -22.68 -18.75 5.67
N ASP A 28 -22.80 -17.81 6.62
CA ASP A 28 -22.60 -16.37 6.37
C ASP A 28 -21.30 -15.79 6.96
N ALA A 29 -20.51 -16.58 7.70
CA ALA A 29 -19.19 -16.17 8.21
C ALA A 29 -18.03 -16.47 7.24
N ALA A 30 -18.34 -16.90 6.02
CA ALA A 30 -17.36 -17.31 5.01
C ALA A 30 -17.71 -16.77 3.62
N ALA A 31 -18.16 -15.51 3.52
CA ALA A 31 -18.06 -14.81 2.25
C ALA A 31 -16.58 -14.40 2.08
N PRO A 32 -15.79 -15.05 1.21
CA PRO A 32 -14.47 -14.53 0.86
C PRO A 32 -14.68 -13.10 0.36
N MET A 33 -13.96 -12.15 0.96
CA MET A 33 -13.75 -10.82 0.39
C MET A 33 -13.40 -11.05 -1.09
N GLN A 34 -14.34 -10.74 -1.98
CA GLN A 34 -14.28 -11.14 -3.39
C GLN A 34 -13.16 -10.38 -4.09
N TRP A 35 -11.94 -10.91 -4.01
CA TRP A 35 -10.79 -10.46 -4.79
C TRP A 35 -11.03 -10.58 -6.31
N ASP A 36 -12.02 -11.37 -6.74
CA ASP A 36 -12.46 -11.49 -8.13
C ASP A 36 -13.04 -10.20 -8.72
N ALA A 37 -13.52 -9.28 -7.87
CA ALA A 37 -14.02 -7.98 -8.35
C ALA A 37 -12.89 -7.09 -8.94
N TYR A 38 -11.63 -7.35 -8.56
CA TYR A 38 -10.45 -6.66 -9.07
C TYR A 38 -9.68 -7.47 -10.13
N GLY A 39 -9.86 -8.80 -10.17
CA GLY A 39 -9.22 -9.72 -11.12
C GLY A 39 -9.98 -9.96 -12.43
N ALA A 40 -11.30 -9.72 -12.49
CA ALA A 40 -12.10 -9.95 -13.70
C ALA A 40 -12.00 -8.83 -14.76
N MET A 41 -10.78 -8.41 -15.12
CA MET A 41 -10.49 -7.45 -16.20
C MET A 41 -9.74 -8.06 -17.40
N SER A 42 -9.65 -9.40 -17.53
CA SER A 42 -8.86 -10.00 -18.63
C SER A 42 -9.50 -11.15 -19.40
N THR A 43 -10.75 -11.51 -19.14
CA THR A 43 -11.45 -12.50 -19.97
C THR A 43 -12.80 -11.95 -20.41
N HIS A 44 -12.88 -11.31 -21.58
CA HIS A 44 -14.07 -11.36 -22.45
C HIS A 44 -13.64 -11.02 -23.87
N SER A 45 -13.61 -12.05 -24.71
CA SER A 45 -13.57 -11.97 -26.16
C SER A 45 -14.86 -11.30 -26.69
N GLY A 46 -14.72 -10.30 -27.56
CA GLY A 46 -15.73 -10.01 -28.59
C GLY A 46 -16.88 -9.06 -28.25
N GLY A 47 -16.69 -8.01 -27.45
CA GLY A 47 -17.68 -6.94 -27.23
C GLY A 47 -17.23 -5.59 -27.78
N SER A 48 -18.14 -4.85 -28.43
CA SER A 48 -17.91 -3.51 -29.02
C SER A 48 -17.30 -2.52 -28.00
N TYR A 49 -16.23 -1.82 -28.43
CA TYR A 49 -15.42 -0.86 -27.67
C TYR A 49 -16.24 0.21 -26.89
N ARG A 50 -17.49 0.49 -27.30
CA ARG A 50 -18.38 1.48 -26.66
C ARG A 50 -19.14 0.99 -25.42
N GLU A 51 -19.32 -0.32 -25.24
CA GLU A 51 -20.01 -0.87 -24.05
C GLU A 51 -19.09 -1.01 -22.84
N GLY A 52 -17.80 -1.31 -23.07
CA GLY A 52 -16.77 -1.35 -22.03
C GLY A 52 -16.57 0.00 -21.33
N GLU A 53 -16.62 1.11 -22.08
CA GLU A 53 -16.45 2.46 -21.53
C GLU A 53 -17.59 2.87 -20.58
N ARG A 54 -18.84 2.51 -20.89
CA ARG A 54 -19.99 2.80 -20.02
C ARG A 54 -19.95 1.96 -18.73
N ALA A 55 -19.52 0.71 -18.82
CA ALA A 55 -19.35 -0.17 -17.67
C ALA A 55 -18.24 0.32 -16.71
N ILE A 56 -17.13 0.83 -17.26
CA ILE A 56 -16.02 1.41 -16.48
C ILE A 56 -16.45 2.71 -15.80
N VAL A 57 -17.12 3.64 -16.49
CA VAL A 57 -17.60 4.90 -15.89
C VAL A 57 -18.64 4.66 -14.80
N MET A 58 -19.56 3.71 -15.00
CA MET A 58 -20.54 3.33 -13.98
C MET A 58 -19.88 2.61 -12.78
N ARG A 59 -18.87 1.77 -13.00
CA ARG A 59 -18.10 1.13 -11.91
C ARG A 59 -17.20 2.12 -11.15
N VAL A 60 -16.55 3.07 -11.81
CA VAL A 60 -15.78 4.14 -11.15
C VAL A 60 -16.70 5.02 -10.30
N ARG A 61 -17.89 5.37 -10.82
CA ARG A 61 -18.92 6.08 -10.04
C ARG A 61 -19.47 5.26 -8.87
N ARG A 62 -19.52 3.92 -9.01
CA ARG A 62 -19.93 3.00 -7.95
C ARG A 62 -18.83 2.79 -6.92
N LEU A 63 -17.56 2.71 -7.31
CA LEU A 63 -16.40 2.62 -6.42
C LEU A 63 -16.15 3.93 -5.66
N ALA A 64 -16.42 5.07 -6.30
CA ALA A 64 -16.41 6.38 -5.64
C ALA A 64 -17.61 6.61 -4.70
N ARG A 65 -18.64 5.74 -4.72
CA ARG A 65 -19.86 5.82 -3.89
C ARG A 65 -20.11 4.61 -3.00
N ALA A 66 -19.41 3.51 -3.22
CA ALA A 66 -19.50 2.32 -2.39
C ALA A 66 -18.78 2.65 -1.09
N PRO A 67 -19.45 2.53 0.07
CA PRO A 67 -18.70 2.49 1.30
C PRO A 67 -17.76 1.29 1.18
N LEU A 68 -16.45 1.55 1.11
CA LEU A 68 -15.48 0.51 1.33
C LEU A 68 -15.78 0.01 2.75
N ALA A 69 -16.36 -1.19 2.86
CA ALA A 69 -16.78 -1.75 4.13
C ALA A 69 -15.52 -2.11 4.92
N PHE A 70 -14.99 -1.14 5.67
CA PHE A 70 -13.84 -1.27 6.54
C PHE A 70 -14.31 -1.15 7.98
N GLY A 71 -13.81 -2.03 8.86
CA GLY A 71 -14.04 -1.88 10.30
C GLY A 71 -15.45 -2.19 10.79
N MET A 72 -16.11 -3.24 10.25
CA MET A 72 -17.28 -3.78 10.96
C MET A 72 -16.78 -4.41 12.26
N PRO A 73 -17.17 -3.89 13.44
CA PRO A 73 -16.64 -4.38 14.71
C PRO A 73 -17.09 -5.82 14.93
N THR A 74 -16.14 -6.76 14.94
CA THR A 74 -16.38 -8.15 15.32
C THR A 74 -16.37 -8.35 16.85
N THR A 75 -15.86 -7.38 17.61
CA THR A 75 -15.72 -7.45 19.07
C THR A 75 -16.27 -6.18 19.74
N GLN A 76 -16.87 -6.33 20.93
CA GLN A 76 -17.40 -5.22 21.74
C GLN A 76 -16.31 -4.30 22.33
N VAL A 77 -15.02 -4.62 22.14
CA VAL A 77 -13.87 -3.83 22.60
C VAL A 77 -13.21 -3.16 21.40
N PRO A 78 -13.02 -1.83 21.39
CA PRO A 78 -12.32 -1.15 20.31
C PRO A 78 -10.89 -1.70 20.14
N ASP A 79 -10.59 -2.29 18.99
CA ASP A 79 -9.26 -2.79 18.64
C ASP A 79 -8.44 -1.69 17.95
N PRO A 80 -7.36 -1.17 18.57
CA PRO A 80 -6.48 -0.17 17.96
C PRO A 80 -5.62 -0.71 16.81
N GLY A 81 -5.59 -2.04 16.62
CA GLY A 81 -4.68 -2.69 15.69
C GLY A 81 -3.25 -2.76 16.24
N LEU A 82 -2.29 -2.97 15.34
CA LEU A 82 -0.88 -3.22 15.70
C LEU A 82 -0.16 -1.99 16.29
N PHE A 83 -0.55 -0.77 15.91
CA PHE A 83 0.18 0.46 16.26
C PHE A 83 -0.67 1.45 17.06
N GLY A 84 -1.92 1.67 16.65
CA GLY A 84 -2.84 2.61 17.30
C GLY A 84 -2.51 4.10 17.15
N PRO A 85 -3.42 5.00 17.56
CA PRO A 85 -3.40 6.44 17.23
C PRO A 85 -2.26 7.27 17.85
N GLY A 86 -1.57 6.77 18.88
CA GLY A 86 -0.43 7.45 19.49
C GLY A 86 0.94 7.05 18.92
N SER A 87 0.95 6.14 17.94
CA SER A 87 2.17 5.62 17.33
C SER A 87 2.76 6.58 16.29
N ALA A 88 4.08 6.55 16.15
CA ALA A 88 4.74 7.26 15.05
C ALA A 88 4.31 6.71 13.69
N THR A 89 3.97 5.41 13.62
CA THR A 89 3.48 4.73 12.42
C THR A 89 2.16 5.32 11.91
N TRP A 90 1.21 5.60 12.81
CA TRP A 90 -0.04 6.28 12.44
C TRP A 90 0.21 7.69 11.94
N GLU A 91 1.09 8.42 12.63
CA GLU A 91 1.42 9.81 12.30
C GLU A 91 2.09 9.91 10.92
N VAL A 92 3.10 9.09 10.66
CA VAL A 92 3.84 9.08 9.38
C VAL A 92 2.96 8.60 8.24
N THR A 93 2.28 7.46 8.40
CA THR A 93 1.47 6.86 7.33
C THR A 93 0.20 7.66 7.06
N GLY A 94 -0.33 8.34 8.07
CA GLY A 94 -1.53 9.18 7.97
C GLY A 94 -1.27 10.55 7.36
N ASP A 95 -0.03 11.01 7.31
CA ASP A 95 0.32 12.31 6.74
C ASP A 95 0.17 12.31 5.21
N ALA A 96 -0.20 13.48 4.66
CA ALA A 96 -0.37 13.64 3.22
C ALA A 96 0.92 13.39 2.41
N SER A 97 2.10 13.50 3.03
CA SER A 97 3.39 13.16 2.42
C SER A 97 3.60 11.66 2.23
N ALA A 98 2.85 10.79 2.92
CA ALA A 98 3.01 9.33 2.81
C ALA A 98 2.80 8.82 1.39
N GLY A 99 1.94 9.46 0.59
CA GLY A 99 1.76 9.14 -0.82
C GLY A 99 3.03 9.36 -1.66
N VAL A 100 3.78 10.44 -1.38
CA VAL A 100 5.09 10.72 -2.01
C VAL A 100 6.10 9.63 -1.60
N GLY A 101 6.10 9.27 -0.32
CA GLY A 101 6.92 8.20 0.23
C GLY A 101 6.63 6.85 -0.42
N GLY A 102 5.36 6.48 -0.58
CA GLY A 102 4.98 5.22 -1.23
C GLY A 102 5.47 5.12 -2.69
N ILE A 103 5.40 6.21 -3.45
CA ILE A 103 5.92 6.22 -4.84
C ILE A 103 7.45 6.17 -4.85
N ARG A 104 8.12 6.92 -3.96
CA ARG A 104 9.57 6.85 -3.77
C ARG A 104 10.01 5.43 -3.43
N ALA A 105 9.28 4.75 -2.54
CA ALA A 105 9.52 3.36 -2.14
C ALA A 105 9.45 2.42 -3.34
N LEU A 106 8.40 2.51 -4.16
CA LEU A 106 8.25 1.65 -5.34
C LEU A 106 9.39 1.82 -6.35
N LEU A 107 9.89 3.04 -6.52
CA LEU A 107 11.05 3.31 -7.39
C LEU A 107 12.34 2.71 -6.78
N LEU A 108 12.54 2.80 -5.47
CA LEU A 108 13.68 2.14 -4.79
C LEU A 108 13.59 0.62 -4.84
N GLN A 109 12.41 0.05 -4.56
CA GLN A 109 12.16 -1.39 -4.58
C GLN A 109 12.50 -1.99 -5.95
N ALA A 110 12.19 -1.27 -7.03
CA ALA A 110 12.49 -1.70 -8.40
C ALA A 110 13.99 -1.85 -8.70
N LEU A 111 14.88 -1.28 -7.88
CA LEU A 111 16.33 -1.37 -8.09
C LEU A 111 16.93 -2.71 -7.70
N HIS A 112 16.21 -3.56 -6.95
CA HIS A 112 16.71 -4.89 -6.57
C HIS A 112 16.55 -5.85 -7.76
N PRO A 113 17.64 -6.30 -8.42
CA PRO A 113 17.53 -6.95 -9.73
C PRO A 113 16.74 -8.25 -9.71
N SER A 114 16.95 -9.10 -8.70
CA SER A 114 16.27 -10.41 -8.57
C SER A 114 14.77 -10.24 -8.30
N ALA A 115 14.41 -9.59 -7.19
CA ALA A 115 13.03 -9.18 -6.89
C ALA A 115 12.30 -8.54 -8.09
N MET A 116 12.93 -7.59 -8.79
CA MET A 116 12.29 -6.93 -9.93
C MET A 116 12.14 -7.87 -11.14
N ALA A 117 13.07 -8.79 -11.38
CA ALA A 117 12.91 -9.82 -12.41
C ALA A 117 11.73 -10.76 -12.10
N THR A 118 11.54 -11.14 -10.84
CA THR A 118 10.41 -11.96 -10.41
C THR A 118 9.08 -11.23 -10.61
N VAL A 119 9.02 -9.96 -10.19
CA VAL A 119 7.86 -9.08 -10.45
C VAL A 119 7.57 -8.96 -11.94
N ASP A 120 8.59 -8.80 -12.78
CA ASP A 120 8.41 -8.64 -14.22
C ASP A 120 7.84 -9.88 -14.90
N ARG A 121 8.30 -11.05 -14.46
CA ARG A 121 7.83 -12.33 -15.00
C ARG A 121 6.41 -12.68 -14.55
N LEU A 122 6.04 -12.34 -13.31
CA LEU A 122 4.84 -12.91 -12.66
C LEU A 122 3.73 -11.89 -12.40
N SER A 123 3.98 -10.59 -12.53
CA SER A 123 2.99 -9.54 -12.25
C SER A 123 2.48 -8.89 -13.53
N ASP A 124 1.16 -8.70 -13.62
CA ASP A 124 0.54 -7.93 -14.71
C ASP A 124 0.58 -6.41 -14.48
N TYR A 125 1.67 -5.90 -13.88
CA TYR A 125 1.78 -4.49 -13.51
C TYR A 125 1.76 -3.56 -14.73
N ARG A 126 2.20 -4.05 -15.90
CA ARG A 126 2.18 -3.28 -17.15
C ARG A 126 0.75 -2.98 -17.63
N ARG A 127 -0.19 -3.88 -17.37
CA ARG A 127 -1.62 -3.69 -17.74
C ARG A 127 -2.45 -3.13 -16.58
N SER A 128 -2.00 -3.30 -15.34
CA SER A 128 -2.72 -2.86 -14.13
C SER A 128 -1.80 -2.17 -13.11
N THR A 129 -1.07 -1.14 -13.52
CA THR A 129 -0.25 -0.32 -12.59
C THR A 129 -1.11 0.22 -11.46
N TRP A 130 -2.32 0.67 -11.81
CA TRP A 130 -3.29 1.23 -10.88
C TRP A 130 -3.81 0.19 -9.87
N GLY A 131 -4.14 -1.00 -10.33
CA GLY A 131 -4.53 -2.09 -9.42
C GLY A 131 -3.39 -2.47 -8.48
N ARG A 132 -2.13 -2.48 -8.96
CA ARG A 132 -0.97 -2.82 -8.12
C ARG A 132 -0.65 -1.75 -7.08
N LEU A 133 -0.69 -0.47 -7.45
CA LEU A 133 -0.49 0.60 -6.50
C LEU A 133 -1.55 0.58 -5.39
N LEU A 134 -2.82 0.40 -5.77
CA LEU A 134 -3.93 0.33 -4.82
C LEU A 134 -3.79 -0.85 -3.86
N ARG A 135 -3.37 -2.03 -4.32
CA ARG A 135 -3.13 -3.19 -3.42
C ARG A 135 -2.01 -2.94 -2.42
N THR A 136 -0.96 -2.24 -2.83
CA THR A 136 0.15 -1.89 -1.92
C THR A 136 -0.31 -0.86 -0.89
N ALA A 137 -1.05 0.16 -1.32
CA ALA A 137 -1.64 1.15 -0.42
C ALA A 137 -2.66 0.53 0.54
N GLU A 138 -3.44 -0.45 0.09
CA GLU A 138 -4.38 -1.21 0.92
C GLU A 138 -3.64 -2.06 1.95
N TYR A 139 -2.57 -2.77 1.56
CA TYR A 139 -1.72 -3.51 2.50
C TYR A 139 -1.17 -2.59 3.61
N VAL A 140 -0.55 -1.46 3.23
CA VAL A 140 -0.02 -0.48 4.19
C VAL A 140 -1.13 0.12 5.05
N GLY A 141 -2.26 0.47 4.44
CA GLY A 141 -3.41 1.04 5.15
C GLY A 141 -4.00 0.07 6.18
N MET A 142 -4.14 -1.21 5.83
CA MET A 142 -4.69 -2.23 6.73
C MET A 142 -3.72 -2.62 7.84
N THR A 143 -2.43 -2.73 7.53
CA THR A 143 -1.41 -3.02 8.57
C THR A 143 -1.23 -1.88 9.57
N CYS A 144 -1.38 -0.62 9.12
CA CYS A 144 -1.27 0.54 10.00
C CYS A 144 -2.57 0.82 10.76
N PHE A 145 -3.72 0.85 10.08
CA PHE A 145 -4.99 1.37 10.62
C PHE A 145 -6.10 0.33 10.79
N GLY A 146 -5.91 -0.90 10.32
CA GLY A 146 -6.87 -1.99 10.48
C GLY A 146 -6.94 -2.50 11.91
N THR A 147 -7.86 -3.43 12.17
CA THR A 147 -7.83 -4.27 13.38
C THR A 147 -6.64 -5.23 13.33
N THR A 148 -6.29 -5.85 14.46
CA THR A 148 -5.24 -6.87 14.52
C THR A 148 -5.57 -8.03 13.57
N ASP A 149 -6.82 -8.51 13.58
CA ASP A 149 -7.28 -9.56 12.67
C ASP A 149 -7.25 -9.15 11.17
N GLU A 150 -7.60 -7.90 10.86
CA GLU A 150 -7.49 -7.36 9.51
C GLU A 150 -6.04 -7.29 9.02
N ALA A 151 -5.12 -6.86 9.90
CA ALA A 151 -3.69 -6.83 9.62
C ALA A 151 -3.14 -8.25 9.40
N ASP A 152 -3.46 -9.20 10.28
CA ASP A 152 -3.03 -10.60 10.18
C ASP A 152 -3.53 -11.29 8.91
N ARG A 153 -4.81 -11.09 8.55
CA ARG A 153 -5.37 -11.65 7.31
C ARG A 153 -4.70 -11.08 6.08
N THR A 154 -4.49 -9.78 6.05
CA THR A 154 -3.85 -9.08 4.93
C THR A 154 -2.39 -9.50 4.79
N ALA A 155 -1.67 -9.63 5.90
CA ALA A 155 -0.32 -10.16 5.97
C ALA A 155 -0.23 -11.62 5.50
N GLY A 156 -1.15 -12.48 5.95
CA GLY A 156 -1.24 -13.87 5.51
C GLY A 156 -1.45 -14.01 3.99
N HIS A 157 -2.26 -13.12 3.39
CA HIS A 157 -2.42 -13.08 1.95
C HIS A 157 -1.12 -12.71 1.22
N VAL A 158 -0.39 -11.71 1.73
CA VAL A 158 0.90 -11.31 1.16
C VAL A 158 1.94 -12.41 1.28
N ARG A 159 2.05 -13.09 2.43
CA ARG A 159 2.95 -14.24 2.60
C ARG A 159 2.64 -15.37 1.62
N ALA A 160 1.36 -15.70 1.44
CA ALA A 160 0.93 -16.70 0.45
C ALA A 160 1.28 -16.28 -0.99
N LEU A 161 1.23 -14.98 -1.30
CA LEU A 161 1.67 -14.46 -2.59
C LEU A 161 3.19 -14.57 -2.75
N HIS A 162 3.97 -14.18 -1.73
CA HIS A 162 5.44 -14.31 -1.73
C HIS A 162 5.88 -15.76 -1.96
N GLU A 163 5.24 -16.71 -1.28
CA GLU A 163 5.46 -18.15 -1.49
C GLU A 163 5.17 -18.58 -2.93
N ARG A 164 4.02 -18.19 -3.49
CA ARG A 164 3.67 -18.50 -4.88
C ARG A 164 4.61 -17.88 -5.91
N LEU A 165 5.14 -16.70 -5.63
CA LEU A 165 6.06 -16.00 -6.52
C LEU A 165 7.51 -16.50 -6.39
N GLY A 166 7.80 -17.33 -5.37
CA GLY A 166 9.16 -17.73 -5.04
C GLY A 166 10.02 -16.57 -4.49
N ILE A 167 9.37 -15.52 -3.98
CA ILE A 167 10.01 -14.38 -3.31
C ILE A 167 10.12 -14.75 -1.84
N LEU A 168 11.05 -15.65 -1.54
CA LEU A 168 11.23 -16.22 -0.19
C LEU A 168 12.61 -15.92 0.40
N ASP A 169 13.46 -15.20 -0.31
CA ASP A 169 14.73 -14.76 0.26
C ASP A 169 14.46 -13.58 1.21
N THR A 170 14.82 -13.76 2.49
CA THR A 170 14.74 -12.75 3.54
C THR A 170 15.40 -11.44 3.11
N SER A 171 16.47 -11.49 2.30
CA SER A 171 17.15 -10.30 1.81
C SER A 171 16.27 -9.41 0.91
N GLU A 172 15.42 -10.01 0.08
CA GLU A 172 14.51 -9.28 -0.82
C GLU A 172 13.37 -8.64 -0.03
N LEU A 173 12.83 -9.38 0.94
CA LEU A 173 11.77 -8.89 1.83
C LEU A 173 12.27 -7.72 2.68
N LEU A 174 13.48 -7.86 3.24
CA LEU A 174 14.11 -6.82 4.04
C LEU A 174 14.43 -5.58 3.21
N TRP A 175 14.86 -5.72 1.95
CA TRP A 175 15.02 -4.59 1.03
C TRP A 175 13.69 -3.87 0.77
N VAL A 176 12.62 -4.61 0.48
CA VAL A 176 11.29 -4.04 0.22
C VAL A 176 10.77 -3.27 1.43
N HIS A 177 10.96 -3.84 2.62
CA HIS A 177 10.61 -3.22 3.90
C HIS A 177 11.43 -1.95 4.14
N ALA A 178 12.76 -2.01 4.05
CA ALA A 178 13.66 -0.87 4.23
C ALA A 178 13.36 0.28 3.27
N ALA A 179 13.17 -0.03 1.98
CA ALA A 179 12.84 0.98 0.97
C ALA A 179 11.48 1.64 1.25
N LEU A 180 10.51 0.91 1.80
CA LEU A 180 9.23 1.48 2.20
C LEU A 180 9.42 2.46 3.35
N ILE A 181 9.94 1.99 4.48
CA ILE A 181 9.93 2.77 5.72
C ILE A 181 10.91 3.95 5.70
N ASP A 182 12.05 3.81 5.02
CA ASP A 182 12.91 4.96 4.66
C ASP A 182 12.14 6.02 3.87
N SER A 183 11.36 5.60 2.88
CA SER A 183 10.68 6.54 2.00
C SER A 183 9.53 7.29 2.64
N VAL A 184 8.72 6.60 3.45
CA VAL A 184 7.59 7.25 4.14
C VAL A 184 8.12 8.19 5.22
N LEU A 185 9.16 7.80 5.95
CA LEU A 185 9.79 8.65 6.96
C LEU A 185 10.51 9.86 6.36
N ASP A 186 11.33 9.69 5.31
CA ASP A 186 12.00 10.81 4.61
C ASP A 186 10.96 11.83 4.12
N SER A 187 9.84 11.34 3.59
CA SER A 187 8.73 12.20 3.13
C SER A 187 8.11 12.98 4.27
N TYR A 188 7.86 12.33 5.40
CA TYR A 188 7.31 12.96 6.59
C TYR A 188 8.27 14.02 7.17
N LEU A 189 9.55 13.68 7.39
CA LEU A 189 10.54 14.58 8.01
C LEU A 189 10.81 15.83 7.15
N ARG A 190 10.77 15.73 5.81
CA ARG A 190 10.86 16.91 4.92
C ARG A 190 9.73 17.92 5.10
N THR A 191 8.60 17.47 5.65
CA THR A 191 7.42 18.29 5.88
C THR A 191 7.22 18.68 7.35
N HIS A 192 7.95 18.03 8.26
CA HIS A 192 7.97 18.27 9.71
C HIS A 192 9.40 18.55 10.19
N PRO A 193 9.98 19.71 9.82
CA PRO A 193 11.36 20.05 10.23
C PRO A 193 11.52 20.19 11.75
N ASP A 194 10.41 20.36 12.48
CA ASP A 194 10.36 20.50 13.93
C ASP A 194 10.06 19.15 14.65
N ALA A 195 10.10 18.02 13.93
CA ALA A 195 9.91 16.71 14.53
C ALA A 195 10.98 16.46 15.62
N PRO A 196 10.61 15.80 16.75
CA PRO A 196 11.56 15.45 17.80
C PRO A 196 12.77 14.66 17.25
N ALA A 197 13.94 14.88 17.84
CA ALA A 197 15.18 14.25 17.37
C ALA A 197 15.13 12.71 17.41
N ASP A 198 14.38 12.14 18.37
CA ASP A 198 14.17 10.71 18.56
C ASP A 198 13.00 10.15 17.72
N PHE A 199 12.26 10.99 17.00
CA PHE A 199 11.05 10.57 16.27
C PHE A 199 11.36 9.52 15.20
N GLY A 200 12.47 9.68 14.47
CA GLY A 200 12.90 8.72 13.47
C GLY A 200 13.15 7.34 14.07
N ASP A 201 13.92 7.26 15.15
CA ASP A 201 14.22 5.98 15.82
C ASP A 201 12.95 5.34 16.40
N ARG A 202 12.04 6.13 16.97
CA ARG A 202 10.73 5.61 17.41
C ARG A 202 9.94 4.99 16.28
N TYR A 203 9.82 5.67 15.15
CA TYR A 203 9.13 5.14 13.97
C TYR A 203 9.81 3.85 13.48
N ILE A 204 11.13 3.86 13.31
CA ILE A 204 11.86 2.69 12.83
C ILE A 204 11.70 1.49 13.76
N ASN A 205 11.81 1.70 15.08
CA ASN A 205 11.62 0.63 16.04
C ASN A 205 10.20 0.03 16.00
N GLU A 206 9.16 0.85 15.80
CA GLU A 206 7.79 0.35 15.59
C GLU A 206 7.71 -0.56 14.35
N GLN A 207 8.41 -0.22 13.26
CA GLN A 207 8.33 -0.99 12.01
C GLN A 207 8.89 -2.42 12.10
N ARG A 208 9.67 -2.75 13.14
CA ARG A 208 10.08 -4.14 13.42
C ARG A 208 8.87 -5.07 13.56
N LEU A 209 7.79 -4.60 14.18
CA LEU A 209 6.54 -5.36 14.26
C LEU A 209 5.91 -5.58 12.87
N ALA A 210 5.90 -4.57 12.00
CA ALA A 210 5.38 -4.69 10.64
C ALA A 210 6.19 -5.66 9.78
N ALA A 211 7.49 -5.78 10.03
CA ALA A 211 8.35 -6.73 9.31
C ALA A 211 8.01 -8.20 9.63
N THR A 212 7.62 -8.50 10.87
CA THR A 212 7.18 -9.86 11.26
C THR A 212 5.96 -10.33 10.46
N LEU A 213 5.07 -9.40 10.07
CA LEU A 213 3.90 -9.69 9.25
C LEU A 213 4.27 -10.26 7.88
N VAL A 214 5.41 -9.87 7.31
CA VAL A 214 5.85 -10.37 6.00
C VAL A 214 6.82 -11.55 6.11
N GLY A 215 7.07 -12.04 7.33
CA GLY A 215 7.90 -13.21 7.60
C GLY A 215 9.38 -12.90 7.80
N ILE A 216 9.74 -11.67 8.17
CA ILE A 216 11.10 -11.31 8.58
C ILE A 216 11.16 -11.42 10.11
N ASP A 217 12.17 -12.09 10.65
CA ASP A 217 12.39 -12.16 12.10
C ASP A 217 12.65 -10.76 12.66
N GLU A 218 12.05 -10.45 13.82
CA GLU A 218 12.11 -9.10 14.40
C GLU A 218 13.55 -8.65 14.69
N ASP A 219 14.42 -9.60 15.04
CA ASP A 219 15.84 -9.39 15.35
C ASP A 219 16.71 -9.13 14.11
N ASP A 220 16.22 -9.48 12.92
CA ASP A 220 16.90 -9.20 11.65
C ASP A 220 16.56 -7.80 11.09
N VAL A 221 15.65 -7.08 11.77
CA VAL A 221 15.16 -5.77 11.35
C VAL A 221 15.85 -4.69 12.18
N PHE A 222 16.24 -3.62 11.50
CA PHE A 222 16.87 -2.46 12.09
C PHE A 222 15.94 -1.75 13.08
N ALA A 223 16.47 -1.38 14.25
CA ALA A 223 15.78 -0.73 15.35
C ALA A 223 15.99 0.79 15.38
N THR A 224 16.98 1.29 14.64
CA THR A 224 17.34 2.71 14.59
C THR A 224 17.52 3.23 13.17
N MET A 225 17.46 4.55 13.02
CA MET A 225 17.76 5.25 11.78
C MET A 225 19.17 4.97 11.27
N ASP A 226 20.14 4.89 12.17
CA ASP A 226 21.53 4.63 11.81
C ASP A 226 21.69 3.20 11.27
N GLU A 227 21.04 2.20 11.88
CA GLU A 227 21.03 0.83 11.38
C GLU A 227 20.36 0.72 10.00
N LEU A 228 19.21 1.36 9.80
CA LEU A 228 18.55 1.43 8.49
C LEU A 228 19.49 2.05 7.44
N LYS A 229 20.11 3.17 7.77
CA LYS A 229 21.03 3.86 6.85
C LYS A 229 22.23 2.98 6.49
N ASN A 230 22.83 2.32 7.46
CA ASN A 230 23.93 1.39 7.24
C ASN A 230 23.51 0.24 6.32
N TYR A 231 22.31 -0.32 6.51
CA TYR A 231 21.75 -1.34 5.63
C TYR A 231 21.55 -0.83 4.19
N LEU A 232 20.96 0.35 4.01
CA LEU A 232 20.75 0.96 2.68
C LEU A 232 22.09 1.22 1.97
N GLU A 233 23.11 1.68 2.69
CA GLU A 233 24.46 1.88 2.16
C GLU A 233 25.12 0.56 1.77
N ALA A 234 24.98 -0.49 2.59
CA ALA A 234 25.50 -1.83 2.32
C ALA A 234 24.81 -2.49 1.11
N MET A 235 23.52 -2.24 0.88
CA MET A 235 22.79 -2.74 -0.27
C MET A 235 23.16 -2.02 -1.56
N ARG A 236 23.57 -0.75 -1.51
CA ARG A 236 23.81 0.08 -2.70
C ARG A 236 24.61 -0.59 -3.83
N PRO A 237 25.70 -1.35 -3.59
CA PRO A 237 26.48 -2.00 -4.66
C PRO A 237 25.73 -3.12 -5.39
N THR A 238 24.67 -3.69 -4.81
CA THR A 238 23.88 -4.79 -5.40
C THR A 238 22.70 -4.28 -6.24
N LEU A 239 22.40 -2.98 -6.16
CA LEU A 239 21.26 -2.34 -6.79
C LEU A 239 21.59 -1.85 -8.19
N ALA A 240 20.65 -2.04 -9.12
CA ALA A 240 20.83 -1.60 -10.49
C ALA A 240 19.50 -1.16 -11.12
N VAL A 241 19.57 -0.14 -11.97
CA VAL A 241 18.44 0.23 -12.84
C VAL A 241 18.42 -0.75 -14.02
N THR A 242 17.61 -1.79 -13.88
CA THR A 242 17.44 -2.83 -14.91
C THR A 242 16.36 -2.45 -15.94
N PRO A 243 16.29 -3.08 -17.13
CA PRO A 243 15.20 -2.83 -18.08
C PRO A 243 13.79 -3.07 -17.48
N PRO A 244 13.57 -4.11 -16.66
CA PRO A 244 12.33 -4.23 -15.87
C PRO A 244 12.06 -3.04 -14.95
N ALA A 245 13.08 -2.54 -14.24
CA ALA A 245 12.95 -1.38 -13.36
C ALA A 245 12.55 -0.12 -14.13
N MET A 246 13.12 0.09 -15.33
CA MET A 246 12.75 1.19 -16.23
C MET A 246 11.31 1.05 -16.73
N THR A 247 10.88 -0.16 -17.06
CA THR A 247 9.51 -0.42 -17.49
C THR A 247 8.50 -0.16 -16.35
N ALA A 248 8.85 -0.55 -15.13
CA ALA A 248 8.05 -0.25 -13.94
C ALA A 248 8.00 1.25 -13.64
N ALA A 249 9.13 1.96 -13.77
CA ALA A 249 9.18 3.40 -13.61
C ALA A 249 8.33 4.13 -14.66
N ASP A 250 8.32 3.68 -15.92
CA ASP A 250 7.48 4.30 -16.97
C ASP A 250 6.00 4.09 -16.68
N ALA A 251 5.62 2.86 -16.34
CA ALA A 251 4.25 2.53 -15.96
C ALA A 251 3.76 3.32 -14.74
N LEU A 252 4.65 3.62 -13.78
CA LEU A 252 4.34 4.36 -12.56
C LEU A 252 4.35 5.88 -12.75
N LEU A 253 5.38 6.44 -13.38
CA LEU A 253 5.56 7.88 -13.55
C LEU A 253 4.65 8.45 -14.65
N VAL A 254 4.33 7.64 -15.65
CA VAL A 254 3.51 8.02 -16.81
C VAL A 254 2.46 6.95 -17.08
N PRO A 255 1.52 6.71 -16.13
CA PRO A 255 0.51 5.69 -16.31
C PRO A 255 -0.42 6.08 -17.46
N TRP A 256 -0.91 5.06 -18.15
CA TRP A 256 -1.96 5.25 -19.15
C TRP A 256 -3.23 5.82 -18.48
N MET A 257 -3.76 6.90 -19.04
CA MET A 257 -5.04 7.48 -18.62
C MET A 257 -5.99 7.54 -19.81
N PRO A 258 -7.27 7.17 -19.64
CA PRO A 258 -8.29 7.40 -20.65
C PRO A 258 -8.34 8.88 -21.06
N TRP A 259 -8.58 9.14 -22.35
CA TRP A 259 -8.55 10.49 -22.91
C TRP A 259 -9.50 11.45 -22.17
N PHE A 260 -10.66 10.97 -21.70
CA PHE A 260 -11.61 11.80 -20.98
C PHE A 260 -11.09 12.24 -19.60
N ILE A 261 -10.31 11.40 -18.90
CA ILE A 261 -9.64 11.81 -17.66
C ILE A 261 -8.58 12.87 -17.97
N ARG A 262 -7.78 12.62 -19.02
CA ARG A 262 -6.71 13.52 -19.45
C ARG A 262 -7.20 14.91 -19.86
N TRP A 263 -8.39 15.02 -20.44
CA TRP A 263 -8.92 16.29 -20.95
C TRP A 263 -9.98 16.95 -20.07
N LEU A 264 -10.77 16.18 -19.32
CA LEU A 264 -11.89 16.72 -18.52
C LEU A 264 -11.54 16.93 -17.04
N THR A 265 -10.33 16.56 -16.60
CA THR A 265 -9.94 16.68 -15.20
C THR A 265 -8.50 17.21 -15.05
N PRO A 266 -8.16 17.84 -13.92
CA PRO A 266 -6.78 18.23 -13.62
C PRO A 266 -5.88 17.04 -13.21
N ALA A 267 -6.29 15.79 -13.46
CA ALA A 267 -5.58 14.59 -13.00
C ALA A 267 -4.15 14.51 -13.56
N VAL A 268 -3.94 14.84 -14.85
CA VAL A 268 -2.60 14.76 -15.46
C VAL A 268 -1.60 15.75 -14.85
N PRO A 269 -1.88 17.07 -14.74
CA PRO A 269 -0.95 17.99 -14.10
C PRO A 269 -0.72 17.67 -12.63
N PHE A 270 -1.76 17.25 -11.89
CA PHE A 270 -1.63 16.78 -10.51
C PHE A 270 -0.72 15.56 -10.41
N TRP A 271 -0.98 14.53 -11.24
CA TRP A 271 -0.18 13.32 -11.31
C TRP A 271 1.28 13.62 -11.62
N ARG A 272 1.52 14.42 -12.66
CA ARG A 272 2.88 14.82 -13.05
C ARG A 272 3.60 15.56 -11.93
N TYR A 273 2.89 16.41 -11.17
CA TYR A 273 3.45 17.08 -10.01
C TYR A 273 3.88 16.06 -8.94
N MET A 274 2.97 15.15 -8.58
CA MET A 274 3.18 14.09 -7.59
C MET A 274 4.35 13.17 -7.96
N MET A 275 4.38 12.68 -9.20
CA MET A 275 5.45 11.81 -9.70
C MET A 275 6.80 12.51 -9.72
N THR A 276 6.83 13.78 -10.15
CA THR A 276 8.07 14.56 -10.11
C THR A 276 8.54 14.77 -8.68
N ALA A 277 7.63 15.10 -7.74
CA ALA A 277 7.96 15.30 -6.33
C ALA A 277 8.53 14.01 -5.71
N SER A 278 7.91 12.87 -5.98
CA SER A 278 8.37 11.56 -5.49
C SER A 278 9.73 11.17 -6.06
N PHE A 279 9.95 11.39 -7.37
CA PHE A 279 11.22 11.10 -8.01
C PHE A 279 12.36 11.96 -7.47
N ILE A 280 12.17 13.26 -7.26
CA ILE A 280 13.23 14.13 -6.72
C ILE A 280 13.51 13.92 -5.22
N CYS A 281 12.63 13.21 -4.51
CA CYS A 281 12.89 12.79 -3.12
C CYS A 281 13.76 11.52 -3.05
N LEU A 282 14.01 10.83 -4.17
CA LEU A 282 14.96 9.71 -4.20
C LEU A 282 16.38 10.17 -3.83
N PRO A 283 17.23 9.28 -3.30
CA PRO A 283 18.65 9.57 -3.15
C PRO A 283 19.26 10.05 -4.47
N LEU A 284 20.18 11.02 -4.41
CA LEU A 284 20.75 11.64 -5.60
C LEU A 284 21.40 10.62 -6.56
N TRP A 285 22.06 9.60 -6.00
CA TRP A 285 22.66 8.53 -6.80
C TRP A 285 21.61 7.70 -7.57
N VAL A 286 20.42 7.49 -6.99
CA VAL A 286 19.32 6.78 -7.65
C VAL A 286 18.76 7.63 -8.79
N GLN A 287 18.54 8.91 -8.53
CA GLN A 287 18.10 9.84 -9.57
C GLN A 287 19.07 9.87 -10.75
N ASN A 288 20.38 9.84 -10.47
CA ASN A 288 21.42 9.82 -11.51
C ASN A 288 21.41 8.48 -12.26
N ALA A 289 21.34 7.35 -11.57
CA ALA A 289 21.25 6.03 -12.21
C ALA A 289 20.04 5.91 -13.16
N TYR A 290 18.88 6.43 -12.75
CA TYR A 290 17.70 6.50 -13.62
C TYR A 290 17.90 7.45 -14.82
N ALA A 291 18.61 8.56 -14.63
CA ALA A 291 18.89 9.51 -15.71
C ALA A 291 19.92 8.99 -16.73
N GLU A 292 20.83 8.12 -16.29
CA GLU A 292 21.81 7.44 -17.13
C GLU A 292 21.18 6.29 -17.94
N SER A 293 20.10 5.70 -17.43
CA SER A 293 19.45 4.52 -18.02
C SER A 293 18.25 4.86 -18.94
N LEU A 294 18.21 6.06 -19.51
CA LEU A 294 17.04 6.56 -20.26
C LEU A 294 16.91 5.99 -21.69
N ASP A 295 17.56 4.89 -22.03
CA ASP A 295 17.42 4.28 -23.34
C ASP A 295 16.03 3.63 -23.49
N ASP A 296 15.40 3.81 -24.65
CA ASP A 296 14.09 3.24 -25.01
C ASP A 296 12.89 3.55 -24.07
N VAL A 297 12.96 4.61 -23.27
CA VAL A 297 11.84 5.08 -22.44
C VAL A 297 10.88 6.01 -23.19
N SER A 298 9.66 6.18 -22.67
CA SER A 298 8.71 7.13 -23.24
C SER A 298 9.26 8.58 -23.24
N PRO A 299 8.97 9.41 -24.27
CA PRO A 299 9.41 10.80 -24.30
C PRO A 299 8.92 11.62 -23.10
N ALA A 300 7.76 11.26 -22.55
CA ALA A 300 7.19 11.89 -21.37
C ALA A 300 8.01 11.60 -20.11
N MET A 301 8.38 10.34 -19.88
CA MET A 301 9.23 9.95 -18.76
C MET A 301 10.64 10.54 -18.89
N ARG A 302 11.25 10.44 -20.09
CA ARG A 302 12.55 11.08 -20.37
C ARG A 302 12.55 12.55 -19.97
N ARG A 303 11.52 13.30 -20.39
CA ARG A 303 11.38 14.73 -20.06
C ARG A 303 11.16 14.94 -18.56
N LEU A 304 10.43 14.08 -17.88
CA LEU A 304 10.21 14.17 -16.42
C LEU A 304 11.54 14.00 -15.68
N ILE A 305 12.26 12.91 -15.94
CA ILE A 305 13.52 12.58 -15.25
C ILE A 305 14.60 13.62 -15.52
N LEU A 306 14.81 14.01 -16.79
CA LEU A 306 15.81 15.03 -17.11
C LEU A 306 15.49 16.39 -16.45
N ASN A 307 14.22 16.78 -16.36
CA ASN A 307 13.86 18.02 -15.66
C ASN A 307 13.98 17.88 -14.14
N ALA A 308 13.71 16.69 -13.60
CA ALA A 308 13.90 16.36 -12.20
C ALA A 308 15.39 16.47 -11.81
N CYS A 309 16.30 16.00 -12.66
CA CYS A 309 17.75 16.00 -12.39
C CYS A 309 18.50 17.30 -12.77
N LYS A 310 17.82 18.34 -13.27
CA LYS A 310 18.47 19.62 -13.61
C LYS A 310 19.03 20.38 -12.40
N GLY A 311 20.18 21.03 -12.58
CA GLY A 311 20.80 21.90 -11.58
C GLY A 311 21.76 21.17 -10.65
N THR A 312 22.26 21.88 -9.63
CA THR A 312 23.18 21.30 -8.64
C THR A 312 22.44 20.36 -7.68
N ASP A 313 23.19 19.49 -6.98
CA ASP A 313 22.62 18.59 -5.97
C ASP A 313 21.87 19.35 -4.87
N GLU A 314 22.41 20.47 -4.41
CA GLU A 314 21.72 21.35 -3.46
C GLU A 314 20.39 21.88 -4.02
N GLN A 315 20.38 22.35 -5.28
CA GLN A 315 19.15 22.83 -5.93
C GLN A 315 18.11 21.72 -6.10
N ARG A 316 18.54 20.46 -6.31
CA ARG A 316 17.66 19.29 -6.40
C ARG A 316 17.03 18.98 -5.04
N LEU A 317 17.84 18.93 -3.98
CA LEU A 317 17.36 18.71 -2.60
C LEU A 317 16.37 19.80 -2.16
N GLN A 318 16.70 21.08 -2.39
CA GLN A 318 15.79 22.18 -2.09
C GLN A 318 14.49 22.13 -2.90
N ARG A 319 14.51 21.61 -4.14
CA ARG A 319 13.29 21.42 -4.94
C ARG A 319 12.42 20.29 -4.39
N ALA A 320 13.02 19.19 -3.93
CA ALA A 320 12.30 18.08 -3.31
C ALA A 320 11.50 18.58 -2.10
N ASP A 321 12.20 19.23 -1.20
CA ASP A 321 11.70 19.95 -0.04
C ASP A 321 10.55 20.91 -0.34
N ARG A 322 10.72 21.83 -1.30
CA ARG A 322 9.66 22.77 -1.68
C ARG A 322 8.43 22.07 -2.23
N ARG A 323 8.60 21.02 -3.03
CA ARG A 323 7.49 20.32 -3.68
C ARG A 323 6.67 19.48 -2.71
N ILE A 324 7.33 18.71 -1.87
CA ILE A 324 6.64 17.87 -0.88
C ILE A 324 5.90 18.72 0.16
N ARG A 325 6.52 19.82 0.61
CA ARG A 325 5.84 20.80 1.48
C ARG A 325 4.63 21.44 0.81
N LEU A 326 4.68 21.69 -0.50
CA LEU A 326 3.50 22.20 -1.23
C LEU A 326 2.39 21.15 -1.33
N ILE A 327 2.72 19.88 -1.58
CA ILE A 327 1.74 18.77 -1.58
C ILE A 327 1.01 18.72 -0.24
N ARG A 328 1.76 18.70 0.87
CA ARG A 328 1.17 18.68 2.21
C ARG A 328 0.30 19.92 2.44
N LYS A 329 0.78 21.12 2.12
CA LYS A 329 -0.01 22.37 2.25
C LYS A 329 -1.33 22.31 1.46
N MET A 330 -1.31 21.80 0.22
CA MET A 330 -2.51 21.66 -0.59
C MET A 330 -3.48 20.61 0.00
N ALA A 331 -2.97 19.51 0.51
CA ALA A 331 -3.78 18.50 1.18
C ALA A 331 -4.43 19.04 2.47
N MET A 332 -3.67 19.79 3.28
CA MET A 332 -4.18 20.44 4.50
C MET A 332 -5.22 21.53 4.21
N ALA A 333 -5.11 22.22 3.07
CA ALA A 333 -6.13 23.17 2.61
C ALA A 333 -7.38 22.48 2.03
N SER A 334 -7.34 21.18 1.78
CA SER A 334 -8.48 20.43 1.24
C SER A 334 -9.51 20.10 2.34
N PRO A 335 -10.80 19.94 1.97
CA PRO A 335 -11.84 19.54 2.91
C PRO A 335 -11.51 18.23 3.64
N ALA A 336 -11.97 18.06 4.88
CA ALA A 336 -11.63 16.91 5.72
C ALA A 336 -11.90 15.55 5.06
N PHE A 337 -13.01 15.41 4.32
CA PHE A 337 -13.36 14.17 3.61
C PHE A 337 -12.36 13.77 2.51
N ALA A 338 -11.58 14.73 1.99
CA ALA A 338 -10.56 14.51 0.97
C ALA A 338 -9.15 14.40 1.57
N ARG A 339 -8.99 14.76 2.85
CA ARG A 339 -7.71 14.80 3.55
C ARG A 339 -7.41 13.49 4.28
N ILE A 340 -8.43 12.89 4.89
CA ILE A 340 -8.29 11.66 5.66
C ILE A 340 -8.64 10.49 4.76
N GLY A 341 -7.69 9.56 4.60
CA GLY A 341 -7.90 8.34 3.82
C GLY A 341 -9.03 7.46 4.39
N PRO A 342 -9.57 6.53 3.58
CA PRO A 342 -10.65 5.65 4.03
C PRO A 342 -10.24 4.73 5.19
N HIS A 343 -9.00 4.20 5.17
CA HIS A 343 -8.47 3.36 6.25
C HIS A 343 -8.42 4.11 7.58
N VAL A 344 -7.91 5.35 7.54
CA VAL A 344 -7.81 6.17 8.74
C VAL A 344 -9.20 6.56 9.23
N SER A 345 -10.08 7.00 8.34
CA SER A 345 -11.48 7.33 8.70
C SER A 345 -12.19 6.16 9.37
N ALA A 346 -12.01 4.94 8.87
CA ALA A 346 -12.58 3.73 9.46
C ALA A 346 -11.99 3.44 10.85
N ALA A 347 -10.68 3.63 11.02
CA ALA A 347 -10.00 3.43 12.30
C ALA A 347 -10.48 4.43 13.36
N TYR A 348 -10.61 5.72 13.01
CA TYR A 348 -11.16 6.74 13.91
C TYR A 348 -12.61 6.41 14.32
N GLN A 349 -13.45 5.99 13.37
CA GLN A 349 -14.81 5.55 13.68
C GLN A 349 -14.84 4.35 14.62
N ARG A 350 -14.00 3.34 14.35
CA ARG A 350 -13.86 2.13 15.18
C ARG A 350 -13.44 2.46 16.62
N LEU A 351 -12.56 3.46 16.79
CA LEU A 351 -12.04 3.89 18.09
C LEU A 351 -12.89 4.97 18.77
N GLY A 352 -14.01 5.39 18.17
CA GLY A 352 -14.85 6.46 18.71
C GLY A 352 -14.18 7.83 18.75
N MET A 353 -13.13 8.02 17.94
CA MET A 353 -12.37 9.27 17.83
C MET A 353 -12.97 10.19 16.77
N ARG A 354 -12.77 11.51 16.90
CA ARG A 354 -13.21 12.45 15.88
C ARG A 354 -12.13 12.62 14.84
N ALA A 355 -12.53 12.73 13.57
CA ALA A 355 -11.63 13.08 12.47
C ALA A 355 -10.85 14.39 12.69
N ALA A 356 -11.34 15.28 13.57
CA ALA A 356 -10.66 16.51 13.96
C ALA A 356 -9.42 16.27 14.84
N ASP A 357 -9.28 15.07 15.42
CA ASP A 357 -8.17 14.71 16.30
C ASP A 357 -6.91 14.27 15.51
N HIS A 358 -6.96 14.32 14.17
CA HIS A 358 -5.90 13.86 13.25
C HIS A 358 -4.79 14.91 12.99
N HIS A 359 -4.75 16.05 13.71
CA HIS A 359 -3.81 17.14 13.38
C HIS A 359 -3.16 17.79 14.58
#